data_AF-A0A2M9R4B8-F1
#
_entry.id   AF-A0A2M9R4B8-F1
#
_cell.length_a   1.000
_cell.length_b   1.000
_cell.length_c   1.000
_cell.angle_alpha   90.00
_cell.angle_beta   90.00
_cell.angle_gamma   90.00
#
_symmetry.space_group_name_H-M   'P 1'
#
loop_
_entity.id
_entity.type
_entity.pdbx_description
1 polymer ?
#
loop_
_entity_poly.entity_id
_entity_poly.type
_entity_poly.pdbx_seq_one_letter_code
_entity_poly.pdbx_strand_id
1 'polypeptide(L)' 'MDRKVVISKTAERKLNLLFDYLIQKWSVRIKNKFIERLDSSIEIIKNQPDIFPESKKNAPTKKSCI' A
#
# COMPACT_ATOMS: atom_id res chain seq x y z
N MET A 1 0.50 20.13 10.63
CA MET A 1 0.26 20.15 9.17
C MET A 1 -0.74 19.04 8.86
N ASP A 2 -1.95 19.36 8.40
CA ASP A 2 -2.91 18.35 7.97
C ASP A 2 -2.63 17.92 6.53
N ARG A 3 -1.89 16.82 6.37
CA ARG A 3 -1.70 16.18 5.06
C ARG A 3 -2.90 15.29 4.76
N LYS A 4 -3.54 15.52 3.60
CA LYS A 4 -4.66 14.71 3.12
C LYS A 4 -4.14 13.49 2.37
N VAL A 5 -4.30 12.30 2.94
CA VAL A 5 -4.02 11.04 2.25
C VAL A 5 -5.21 10.74 1.33
N VAL A 6 -4.96 10.68 0.02
CA VAL A 6 -5.99 10.37 -0.98
C VAL A 6 -5.71 8.99 -1.56
N ILE A 7 -6.63 8.06 -1.33
CA ILE A 7 -6.60 6.74 -1.96
C ILE A 7 -7.19 6.87 -3.36
N SER A 8 -6.45 6.44 -4.37
CA SER A 8 -6.95 6.42 -5.75
C SER A 8 -7.99 5.30 -5.93
N LYS A 9 -8.93 5.46 -6.87
CA LYS A 9 -9.92 4.42 -7.21
C LYS A 9 -9.27 3.07 -7.56
N THR A 10 -8.09 3.11 -8.17
CA THR A 10 -7.32 1.90 -8.48
C THR A 10 -6.78 1.22 -7.22
N ALA A 11 -6.28 2.01 -6.26
CA ALA A 11 -5.81 1.48 -4.98
C ALA A 11 -6.96 0.86 -4.18
N GLU A 12 -8.13 1.49 -4.17
CA GLU A 12 -9.33 0.95 -3.52
C GLU A 12 -9.74 -0.41 -4.09
N ARG A 13 -9.80 -0.55 -5.42
CA ARG A 13 -10.08 -1.85 -6.07
C ARG A 13 -9.08 -2.92 -5.68
N LYS A 14 -7.78 -2.59 -5.67
CA LYS A 14 -6.73 -3.54 -5.24
C LYS A 14 -6.85 -3.92 -3.77
N LEU A 15 -7.21 -2.96 -2.91
CA LEU A 15 -7.44 -3.20 -1.49
C LEU A 15 -8.60 -4.17 -1.28
N ASN A 16 -9.71 -3.99 -1.99
CA ASN A 16 -10.86 -4.88 -1.90
C ASN A 16 -10.53 -6.31 -2.34
N LEU A 17 -9.81 -6.48 -3.45
CA LEU A 17 -9.32 -7.79 -3.89
C LEU A 17 -8.40 -8.44 -2.84
N LEU A 18 -7.53 -7.65 -2.22
CA LEU A 18 -6.64 -8.13 -1.16
C LEU A 18 -7.42 -8.56 0.08
N PHE A 19 -8.43 -7.79 0.49
CA PHE A 19 -9.28 -8.14 1.63
C PHE A 19 -10.08 -9.40 1.39
N ASP A 20 -10.63 -9.57 0.19
CA ASP A 20 -11.37 -10.78 -0.19
C ASP A 20 -10.45 -12.01 -0.11
N TYR A 21 -9.25 -11.91 -0.70
CA TYR A 21 -8.22 -12.94 -0.61
C TYR A 21 -7.82 -13.23 0.85
N LEU A 22 -7.62 -12.20 1.67
CA LEU A 22 -7.24 -12.35 3.08
C LEU A 22 -8.31 -13.09 3.90
N ILE A 23 -9.59 -12.77 3.66
CA ILE A 23 -10.71 -13.45 4.30
C ILE A 23 -10.78 -14.91 3.85
N GLN A 24 -10.68 -15.15 2.53
CA GLN A 24 -10.80 -16.48 1.95
C GLN A 24 -9.66 -17.42 2.36
N LYS A 25 -8.42 -16.92 2.43
CA LYS A 25 -7.24 -17.74 2.77
C LYS A 25 -7.00 -17.93 4.26
N TRP A 26 -7.31 -16.93 5.09
CA TRP A 26 -6.93 -16.96 6.50
C TRP A 26 -8.10 -16.80 7.45
N SER A 27 -8.81 -15.66 7.40
CA SER A 27 -10.05 -15.37 8.15
C SER A 27 -10.24 -13.85 8.30
N VAL A 28 -11.44 -13.45 8.69
CA VAL A 28 -11.80 -12.06 9.03
C VAL A 28 -10.88 -11.47 10.11
N ARG A 29 -10.37 -12.29 11.04
CA ARG A 29 -9.45 -11.83 12.09
C ARG A 29 -8.13 -11.30 11.52
N ILE A 30 -7.59 -11.95 10.48
CA ILE A 30 -6.36 -11.50 9.80
C ILE A 30 -6.63 -10.25 8.97
N LYS A 31 -7.80 -10.14 8.34
CA LYS A 31 -8.22 -8.89 7.67
C LYS A 31 -8.22 -7.71 8.65
N ASN A 32 -8.84 -7.85 9.83
CA ASN A 32 -8.88 -6.76 10.81
C ASN A 32 -7.48 -6.35 11.29
N LYS A 33 -6.61 -7.34 11.57
CA LYS A 33 -5.22 -7.07 11.95
C LYS A 33 -4.44 -6.37 10.82
N PHE A 34 -4.74 -6.69 9.56
CA PHE A 34 -4.15 -5.99 8.42
C PHE A 34 -4.63 -4.54 8.33
N ILE A 35 -5.92 -4.27 8.55
CA ILE A 35 -6.48 -2.91 8.58
C ILE A 35 -5.77 -2.07 9.66
N GLU A 36 -5.61 -2.59 10.88
CA GLU A 36 -4.89 -1.87 11.95
C GLU A 36 -3.45 -1.50 11.55
N ARG A 37 -2.74 -2.41 10.87
CA ARG A 37 -1.38 -2.14 10.37
C ARG A 37 -1.40 -1.13 9.22
N LEU A 38 -2.41 -1.17 8.37
CA LEU A 38 -2.58 -0.24 7.27
C LEU A 38 -2.82 1.18 7.81
N ASP A 39 -3.72 1.33 8.78
CA ASP A 39 -3.98 2.62 9.45
C ASP A 39 -2.71 3.15 10.13
N SER A 40 -2.00 2.31 10.87
CA SER A 40 -0.71 2.68 11.46
C SER A 40 0.30 3.14 10.38
N SER A 41 0.34 2.47 9.24
CA SER A 41 1.22 2.86 8.13
C SER A 41 0.81 4.20 7.51
N ILE A 42 -0.49 4.45 7.36
CA ILE A 42 -1.03 5.73 6.86
C ILE A 42 -0.69 6.86 7.84
N GLU A 43 -0.78 6.62 9.15
CA GLU A 43 -0.40 7.58 10.18
C GLU A 43 1.08 7.91 10.13
N ILE A 44 1.95 6.90 9.96
CA ILE A 44 3.39 7.08 9.77
C ILE A 44 3.65 7.92 8.51
N ILE A 45 2.97 7.65 7.39
CA ILE A 45 3.11 8.45 6.15
C ILE A 45 2.65 9.90 6.37
N LYS A 46 1.56 10.11 7.13
CA LYS A 46 1.05 11.44 7.47
C LYS A 46 2.09 12.23 8.26
N ASN A 47 2.69 11.59 9.27
CA ASN A 47 3.68 12.19 10.16
C ASN A 47 5.05 12.37 9.47
N GLN A 48 5.49 11.40 8.66
CA GLN A 48 6.81 11.33 8.04
C GLN A 48 6.71 10.87 6.57
N PRO A 49 6.47 11.80 5.63
CA PRO A 49 6.34 11.48 4.20
C PRO A 49 7.67 11.05 3.55
N ASP A 50 8.79 11.36 4.19
CA ASP A 50 10.15 11.05 3.73
C ASP A 50 10.64 9.65 4.19
N ILE A 51 9.83 8.92 4.97
CA ILE A 51 10.20 7.58 5.47
C ILE A 51 10.35 6.56 4.34
N PHE A 52 9.60 6.74 3.26
CA PHE A 52 9.66 5.83 2.13
C PHE A 52 10.67 6.38 1.13
N PRO A 53 11.80 5.68 0.90
CA PRO A 53 12.73 6.11 -0.13
C PRO A 53 11.99 6.19 -1.45
N GLU A 54 12.23 7.26 -2.20
CA GLU A 54 11.67 7.38 -3.54
C GLU A 54 11.98 6.11 -4.32
N SER A 55 10.94 5.50 -4.86
CA SER A 55 11.11 4.38 -5.78
C SER A 55 12.01 4.89 -6.91
N LYS A 56 13.24 4.37 -7.02
CA LYS A 56 14.15 4.66 -8.14
C LYS A 56 13.52 4.17 -9.46
N LYS A 57 12.52 4.88 -9.97
CA LYS A 57 11.94 4.69 -11.30
C LYS A 57 12.73 5.53 -12.29
N ASN A 58 14.04 5.28 -12.37
CA ASN A 58 14.92 5.80 -13.42
C ASN A 58 16.01 4.76 -13.69
N ALA A 59 15.62 3.52 -13.96
CA ALA A 59 16.42 2.68 -14.83
C ALA A 59 15.77 2.76 -16.21
N PRO A 60 16.38 3.41 -17.22
CA PRO A 60 15.96 3.19 -18.59
C PRO A 60 16.07 1.70 -18.83
N THR A 61 14.94 1.04 -19.07
CA THR A 61 14.88 -0.35 -19.47
C THR A 61 15.61 -0.50 -20.80
N LYS A 62 16.92 -0.69 -20.79
CA LYS A 62 17.63 -1.32 -21.89
C LYS A 62 17.30 -2.80 -21.80
N LYS A 63 16.28 -3.20 -22.57
CA LYS A 63 16.20 -4.57 -23.05
C LYS A 63 17.50 -4.83 -23.80
N SER A 64 18.37 -5.66 -23.26
CA SER A 64 19.39 -6.33 -24.06
C SER A 64 19.22 -7.81 -23.80
N CYS A 65 18.69 -8.49 -24.81
CA CYS A 65 18.88 -9.93 -24.96
C CYS A 65 20.39 -10.18 -24.98
N ILE A 66 20.85 -11.13 -24.16
CA ILE A 66 21.88 -12.11 -24.53
C ILE A 66 21.44 -13.42 -23.89
#